data_AF-A0A968E049-F1
#
_entry.id   AF-A0A968E049-F1
#
_cell.length_a   1.000
_cell.length_b   1.000
_cell.length_c   1.000
_cell.angle_alpha   90.00
_cell.angle_beta   90.00
_cell.angle_gamma   90.00
#
_symmetry.space_group_name_H-M   'P 1'
#
loop_
_entity.id
_entity.type
_entity.pdbx_description
1 polymer ?
#
loop_
_entity_poly.entity_id
_entity_poly.type
_entity_poly.pdbx_seq_one_letter_code
_entity_poly.pdbx_strand_id
1 'polypeptide(L)'
;MRALKGGRLFSDATDIESVPGKTSASPARPSHLWLALYLPRFALEVLGGPRAAAPPVAVISGAVVAAADANAARAGVHAGLSASAACALVPNLVLAPRDEAAEAAALEGLAAWAGQFTSFVSLVPPDGLLLEIGGSLALFGGLDALLERVRRAIDGLGYSARFGVAPTPLGAWLLA
;
A
#
# COMPACT_ATOMS: atom_id res chain seq x y z
N MET A 1 -43.09 -71.33 22.90
CA MET A 1 -42.22 -72.04 21.93
C MET A 1 -42.64 -71.61 20.53
N ARG A 2 -41.74 -70.95 19.78
CA ARG A 2 -41.67 -70.69 18.31
C ARG A 2 -42.97 -70.36 17.53
N ALA A 3 -43.10 -69.17 16.91
CA ALA A 3 -42.60 -68.79 15.56
C ALA A 3 -43.54 -69.36 14.45
N LEU A 4 -44.13 -68.70 13.44
CA LEU A 4 -43.74 -67.67 12.45
C LEU A 4 -45.04 -67.29 11.68
N LYS A 5 -45.33 -66.02 11.37
CA LYS A 5 -45.04 -65.28 10.10
C LYS A 5 -46.19 -65.32 9.06
N GLY A 6 -46.52 -64.14 8.53
CA GLY A 6 -47.42 -63.88 7.40
C GLY A 6 -48.15 -62.55 7.65
N GLY A 7 -47.79 -61.42 7.05
CA GLY A 7 -47.48 -61.18 5.64
C GLY A 7 -48.65 -60.39 5.05
N ARG A 8 -48.64 -59.06 5.18
CA ARG A 8 -49.60 -58.16 4.52
C ARG A 8 -48.88 -57.22 3.57
N LEU A 9 -49.50 -57.12 2.40
CA LEU A 9 -49.22 -56.31 1.23
C LEU A 9 -49.27 -54.81 1.58
N PHE A 10 -48.34 -54.02 1.06
CA PHE A 10 -48.62 -52.70 0.50
C PHE A 10 -47.51 -52.37 -0.51
N SER A 11 -47.94 -52.19 -1.76
CA SER A 11 -47.17 -51.57 -2.83
C SER A 11 -47.37 -50.06 -2.68
N ASP A 12 -46.30 -49.29 -2.63
CA ASP A 12 -46.30 -48.00 -3.30
C ASP A 12 -44.86 -47.59 -3.62
N ALA A 13 -44.61 -47.42 -4.91
CA ALA A 13 -43.42 -46.80 -5.43
C ALA A 13 -43.61 -45.29 -5.27
N THR A 14 -42.70 -44.63 -4.57
CA THR A 14 -42.57 -43.18 -4.67
C THR A 14 -41.09 -42.86 -4.77
N ASP A 15 -40.78 -42.26 -5.91
CA ASP A 15 -39.51 -41.72 -6.33
C ASP A 15 -38.85 -40.90 -5.22
N ILE A 16 -37.70 -41.39 -4.76
CA ILE A 16 -36.74 -40.57 -4.03
C ILE A 16 -35.97 -39.76 -5.08
N GLU A 17 -36.44 -38.53 -5.31
CA GLU A 17 -35.72 -37.50 -6.06
C GLU A 17 -34.27 -37.41 -5.57
N SER A 18 -33.33 -37.66 -6.48
CA SER A 18 -31.91 -37.43 -6.27
C SER A 18 -31.67 -35.93 -6.09
N VAL A 19 -31.36 -35.50 -4.87
CA VAL A 19 -30.89 -34.14 -4.61
C VAL A 19 -29.58 -33.91 -5.39
N PRO A 20 -29.52 -32.96 -6.33
CA PRO A 20 -28.30 -32.69 -7.07
C PRO A 20 -27.22 -32.16 -6.12
N GLY A 21 -26.02 -32.73 -6.27
CA GLY A 21 -24.87 -32.45 -5.44
C GLY A 21 -24.59 -30.96 -5.31
N LYS A 22 -24.59 -30.48 -4.07
CA LYS A 22 -23.91 -29.24 -3.72
C LYS A 22 -22.43 -29.47 -4.02
N THR A 23 -21.96 -28.98 -5.17
CA THR A 23 -20.53 -28.85 -5.45
C THR A 23 -19.94 -28.02 -4.32
N SER A 24 -19.29 -28.69 -3.36
CA SER A 24 -18.46 -28.05 -2.37
C SER A 24 -17.30 -27.42 -3.14
N ALA A 25 -17.45 -26.14 -3.50
CA ALA A 25 -16.33 -25.33 -3.90
C ALA A 25 -15.37 -25.31 -2.70
N SER A 26 -14.22 -25.95 -2.85
CA SER A 26 -13.10 -25.77 -1.93
C SER A 26 -12.91 -24.26 -1.74
N PRO A 27 -12.78 -23.72 -0.51
CA PRO A 27 -12.56 -22.30 -0.34
C PRO A 27 -11.32 -21.93 -1.15
N ALA A 28 -11.50 -21.07 -2.16
CA ALA A 28 -10.39 -20.56 -2.94
C ALA A 28 -9.36 -20.03 -1.94
N ARG A 29 -8.09 -20.49 -2.04
CA ARG A 29 -7.04 -19.98 -1.16
C ARG A 29 -7.10 -18.45 -1.21
N PRO A 30 -7.01 -17.74 -0.07
CA PRO A 30 -6.94 -16.30 -0.11
C PRO A 30 -5.82 -15.92 -1.07
N SER A 31 -6.18 -15.22 -2.16
CA SER A 31 -5.21 -14.67 -3.07
C SER A 31 -4.50 -13.57 -2.31
N HIS A 32 -3.36 -13.89 -1.70
CA HIS A 32 -2.51 -12.90 -1.07
C HIS A 32 -2.12 -11.90 -2.15
N LEU A 33 -2.58 -10.67 -2.01
CA LEU A 33 -2.31 -9.60 -2.95
C LEU A 33 -1.78 -8.42 -2.14
N TRP A 34 -0.59 -7.98 -2.48
CA TRP A 34 0.13 -6.94 -1.76
C TRP A 34 0.12 -5.67 -2.59
N LEU A 35 -0.14 -4.55 -1.92
CA LEU A 35 0.04 -3.20 -2.43
C LEU A 35 1.21 -2.56 -1.69
N ALA A 36 2.22 -2.13 -2.43
CA ALA A 36 3.29 -1.29 -1.95
C ALA A 36 2.95 0.18 -2.22
N LEU A 37 3.22 1.03 -1.24
CA LEU A 37 3.18 2.48 -1.36
C LEU A 37 4.61 2.99 -1.13
N TYR A 38 5.30 3.38 -2.19
CA TYR A 38 6.63 3.99 -2.13
C TYR A 38 6.51 5.52 -2.23
N LEU A 39 7.17 6.25 -1.34
CA LEU A 39 7.03 7.70 -1.15
C LEU A 39 8.32 8.43 -1.55
N PRO A 40 8.63 8.59 -2.85
CA PRO A 40 9.93 9.09 -3.32
C PRO A 40 10.25 10.53 -2.88
N ARG A 41 9.25 11.27 -2.39
CA ARG A 41 9.38 12.67 -1.96
C ARG A 41 9.17 12.85 -0.45
N PHE A 42 9.12 11.76 0.30
CA PHE A 42 8.65 11.75 1.69
C PHE A 42 9.35 12.78 2.58
N ALA A 43 10.69 12.83 2.57
CA ALA A 43 11.46 13.79 3.38
C ALA A 43 11.11 15.26 3.08
N LEU A 44 10.81 15.60 1.82
CA LEU A 44 10.41 16.96 1.43
C LEU A 44 8.95 17.26 1.80
N GLU A 45 8.09 16.25 1.76
CA GLU A 45 6.67 16.39 2.07
C GLU A 45 6.45 16.50 3.58
N VAL A 46 7.21 15.76 4.38
CA VAL A 46 7.27 15.90 5.85
C VAL A 46 7.76 17.28 6.28
N LEU A 47 8.70 17.88 5.54
CA LEU A 47 9.16 19.25 5.79
C LEU A 47 8.07 20.32 5.57
N GLY A 48 6.98 20.00 4.86
CA GLY A 48 5.87 20.91 4.59
C GLY A 48 5.56 21.15 3.12
N GLY A 49 6.15 20.37 2.21
CA GLY A 49 5.84 20.37 0.78
C GLY A 49 6.25 21.65 0.02
N PRO A 50 6.08 21.66 -1.31
CA PRO A 50 6.42 22.82 -2.13
C PRO A 50 5.45 23.99 -1.85
N ARG A 51 5.99 25.10 -1.36
CA ARG A 51 5.22 26.33 -1.14
C ARG A 51 5.39 27.28 -2.33
N ALA A 52 4.29 27.84 -2.82
CA ALA A 52 4.33 28.79 -3.93
C ALA A 52 5.24 29.98 -3.58
N ALA A 53 6.15 30.32 -4.50
CA ALA A 53 7.17 31.37 -4.35
C ALA A 53 8.22 31.16 -3.24
N ALA A 54 8.37 29.94 -2.71
CA ALA A 54 9.48 29.63 -1.81
C ALA A 54 10.82 29.47 -2.58
N PRO A 55 11.96 29.78 -1.93
CA PRO A 55 13.27 29.47 -2.49
C PRO A 55 13.42 27.95 -2.71
N PRO A 56 14.28 27.51 -3.65
CA PRO A 56 14.56 26.08 -3.84
C PRO A 56 15.07 25.44 -2.55
N VAL A 57 14.60 24.24 -2.23
CA VAL A 57 14.96 23.50 -1.01
C VAL A 57 15.61 22.17 -1.36
N ALA A 58 16.64 21.82 -0.59
CA ALA A 58 17.19 20.47 -0.54
C ALA A 58 17.28 19.98 0.91
N VAL A 59 16.85 18.75 1.16
CA VAL A 59 17.06 18.05 2.44
C VAL A 59 18.45 17.41 2.41
N ILE A 60 19.23 17.62 3.47
CA ILE A 60 20.58 17.08 3.61
C ILE A 60 20.67 16.07 4.77
N SER A 61 21.40 14.98 4.53
CA SER A 61 21.87 14.07 5.58
C SER A 61 23.37 14.25 5.71
N GLY A 62 23.81 14.88 6.81
CA GLY A 62 25.18 15.36 6.94
C GLY A 62 25.52 16.40 5.86
N ALA A 63 26.56 16.15 5.08
CA ALA A 63 27.02 17.05 4.01
C ALA A 63 26.53 16.66 2.60
N VAL A 64 25.54 15.75 2.50
CA VAL A 64 25.06 15.19 1.24
C VAL A 64 23.56 15.44 1.10
N VAL A 65 23.14 15.81 -0.11
CA VAL A 65 21.72 15.94 -0.46
C VAL A 65 21.04 14.58 -0.41
N ALA A 66 20.00 14.45 0.41
CA ALA A 66 19.14 13.29 0.48
C ALA A 66 17.94 13.42 -0.47
N ALA A 67 17.36 14.62 -0.57
CA ALA A 67 16.25 14.92 -1.47
C ALA A 67 16.30 16.39 -1.92
N ALA A 68 15.75 16.69 -3.09
CA ALA A 68 15.69 18.04 -3.64
C ALA A 68 14.31 18.32 -4.20
N ASP A 69 13.80 19.53 -3.98
CA ASP A 69 12.53 19.94 -4.58
C ASP A 69 12.65 20.10 -6.10
N ALA A 70 11.52 20.32 -6.76
CA ALA A 70 11.47 20.43 -8.22
C ALA A 70 12.26 21.63 -8.78
N ASN A 71 12.42 22.71 -8.01
CA ASN A 71 13.18 23.88 -8.45
C ASN A 71 14.68 23.62 -8.38
N ALA A 72 15.15 23.03 -7.29
CA ALA A 72 16.53 22.62 -7.10
C ALA A 72 16.92 21.50 -8.09
N ALA A 73 16.04 20.50 -8.28
CA ALA A 73 16.25 19.41 -9.23
C ALA A 73 16.43 19.89 -10.67
N ARG A 74 15.63 20.88 -11.12
CA ARG A 74 15.75 21.46 -12.47
C ARG A 74 17.10 22.17 -12.69
N ALA A 75 17.73 22.65 -11.63
CA ALA A 75 19.05 23.27 -11.67
C ALA A 75 20.21 22.26 -11.51
N GLY A 76 19.90 20.96 -11.42
CA GLY A 76 20.88 19.88 -11.32
C GLY A 76 21.18 19.40 -9.90
N VAL A 77 20.46 19.89 -8.88
CA VAL A 77 20.60 19.37 -7.51
C VAL A 77 19.87 18.04 -7.38
N HIS A 78 20.56 16.97 -7.03
CA HIS A 78 19.96 15.65 -6.86
C HIS A 78 20.52 14.94 -5.62
N ALA A 79 19.86 13.86 -5.21
CA ALA A 79 20.34 13.00 -4.14
C ALA A 79 21.78 12.50 -4.42
N GLY A 80 22.61 12.46 -3.39
CA GLY A 80 24.03 12.09 -3.49
C GLY A 80 24.98 13.25 -3.83
N LEU A 81 24.47 14.41 -4.25
CA LEU A 81 25.29 15.60 -4.46
C LEU A 81 25.78 16.18 -3.12
N SER A 82 27.00 16.71 -3.05
CA SER A 82 27.45 17.40 -1.83
C SER A 82 26.67 18.71 -1.62
N ALA A 83 26.47 19.08 -0.36
CA ALA A 83 25.82 20.34 0.02
C ALA A 83 26.54 21.55 -0.59
N SER A 84 27.88 21.53 -0.63
CA SER A 84 28.69 22.60 -1.25
C SER A 84 28.47 22.70 -2.76
N ALA A 85 28.43 21.57 -3.47
CA ALA A 85 28.15 21.56 -4.91
C ALA A 85 26.71 22.00 -5.21
N ALA A 86 25.75 21.58 -4.39
CA ALA A 86 24.36 22.03 -4.52
C ALA A 86 24.22 23.55 -4.39
N CYS A 87 24.86 24.16 -3.38
CA CYS A 87 24.87 25.62 -3.21
C CYS A 87 25.62 26.35 -4.35
N ALA A 88 26.61 25.71 -4.98
CA ALA A 88 27.28 26.28 -6.14
C ALA A 88 26.37 26.31 -7.39
N LEU A 89 25.50 25.31 -7.57
CA LEU A 89 24.51 25.27 -8.66
C LEU A 89 23.36 26.26 -8.45
N VAL A 90 22.93 26.42 -7.20
CA VAL A 90 21.77 27.24 -6.84
C VAL A 90 22.15 28.17 -5.68
N PRO A 91 22.56 29.42 -5.96
CA PRO A 91 23.07 30.34 -4.94
C PRO A 91 22.07 30.70 -3.82
N ASN A 92 20.77 30.60 -4.09
CA ASN A 92 19.70 30.85 -3.12
C ASN A 92 19.06 29.54 -2.58
N LEU A 93 19.78 28.42 -2.66
CA LEU A 93 19.31 27.12 -2.16
C LEU A 93 19.20 27.15 -0.63
N VAL A 94 18.05 26.70 -0.13
CA VAL A 94 17.85 26.44 1.29
C VAL A 94 18.17 24.97 1.56
N LEU A 95 19.14 24.75 2.44
CA LEU A 95 19.45 23.42 2.94
C LEU A 95 18.70 23.18 4.25
N ALA A 96 17.89 22.13 4.28
CA ALA A 96 17.18 21.68 5.48
C ALA A 96 17.85 20.40 6.01
N PRO A 97 18.26 20.33 7.29
CA PRO A 97 18.71 19.06 7.85
C PRO A 97 17.57 18.05 7.84
N ARG A 98 17.88 16.79 7.55
CA ARG A 98 16.90 15.70 7.60
C ARG A 98 16.42 15.50 9.03
N ASP A 99 15.11 15.51 9.22
CA ASP A 99 14.45 15.20 10.49
C ASP A 99 13.89 13.78 10.44
N GLU A 100 14.77 12.80 10.70
CA GLU A 100 14.41 11.38 10.65
C GLU A 100 13.34 11.01 11.68
N ALA A 101 13.27 11.74 12.81
CA ALA A 101 12.25 11.52 13.82
C ALA A 101 10.88 11.97 13.33
N ALA A 102 10.79 13.14 12.68
CA ALA A 102 9.56 13.61 12.05
C ALA A 102 9.12 12.68 10.91
N GLU A 103 10.06 12.19 10.09
CA GLU A 103 9.78 11.22 9.02
C GLU A 103 9.23 9.90 9.58
N ALA A 104 9.86 9.34 10.60
CA ALA A 104 9.38 8.11 11.24
C ALA A 104 7.96 8.28 11.83
N ALA A 105 7.72 9.38 12.55
CA ALA A 105 6.40 9.69 13.11
C ALA A 105 5.33 9.87 12.01
N ALA A 106 5.67 10.52 10.91
CA ALA A 106 4.78 10.67 9.77
C ALA A 106 4.47 9.32 9.11
N LEU A 107 5.46 8.42 9.01
CA LEU A 107 5.28 7.10 8.40
C LEU A 107 4.41 6.19 9.27
N GLU A 108 4.56 6.26 10.60
CA GLU A 108 3.64 5.61 11.55
C GLU A 108 2.22 6.14 11.41
N GLY A 109 2.05 7.46 11.30
CA GLY A 109 0.75 8.09 11.03
C GLY A 109 0.12 7.59 9.73
N LEU A 110 0.93 7.47 8.67
CA LEU A 110 0.49 6.89 7.39
C LEU A 110 0.11 5.42 7.53
N ALA A 111 0.83 4.61 8.31
CA ALA A 111 0.46 3.22 8.56
C ALA A 111 -0.88 3.11 9.30
N ALA A 112 -1.10 3.95 10.31
CA ALA A 112 -2.38 4.01 11.02
C ALA A 112 -3.54 4.41 10.09
N TRP A 113 -3.32 5.42 9.24
CA TRP A 113 -4.28 5.83 8.21
C TRP A 113 -4.57 4.72 7.19
N ALA A 114 -3.54 3.97 6.76
CA ALA A 114 -3.67 2.87 5.81
C ALA A 114 -4.53 1.71 6.35
N GLY A 115 -4.68 1.62 7.68
CA GLY A 115 -5.56 0.67 8.35
C GLY A 115 -7.02 0.68 7.88
N GLN A 116 -7.47 1.78 7.28
CA GLN A 116 -8.82 1.86 6.68
C GLN A 116 -8.99 0.96 5.45
N PHE A 117 -7.91 0.53 4.80
CA PHE A 117 -7.92 -0.31 3.61
C PHE A 117 -7.67 -1.78 3.90
N THR A 118 -6.95 -2.07 4.99
CA THR A 118 -6.64 -3.43 5.43
C THR A 118 -6.23 -3.45 6.89
N SER A 119 -6.49 -4.56 7.58
CA SER A 119 -5.96 -4.81 8.92
C SER A 119 -4.48 -5.23 8.91
N PHE A 120 -3.86 -5.46 7.75
CA PHE A 120 -2.48 -5.90 7.63
C PHE A 120 -1.63 -4.83 6.93
N VAL A 121 -0.96 -4.01 7.73
CA VAL A 121 -0.05 -2.94 7.28
C VAL A 121 1.34 -3.18 7.85
N SER A 122 2.38 -2.98 7.05
CA SER A 122 3.78 -3.06 7.47
C SER A 122 4.53 -1.80 7.03
N LEU A 123 5.31 -1.23 7.95
CA LEU A 123 6.23 -0.14 7.66
C LEU A 123 7.40 -0.65 6.81
N VAL A 124 7.80 0.13 5.81
CA VAL A 124 9.05 -0.04 5.06
C VAL A 124 9.85 1.25 5.20
N PRO A 125 10.57 1.45 6.31
CA PRO A 125 11.37 2.66 6.50
C PRO A 125 12.44 2.81 5.40
N PRO A 126 12.80 4.05 5.03
CA PRO A 126 12.30 5.29 5.63
C PRO A 126 11.00 5.84 4.99
N ASP A 127 10.55 5.29 3.86
CA ASP A 127 9.66 5.99 2.94
C ASP A 127 8.65 5.07 2.22
N GLY A 128 8.14 4.05 2.90
CA GLY A 128 7.09 3.23 2.31
C GLY A 128 6.27 2.37 3.25
N LEU A 129 5.21 1.79 2.67
CA LEU A 129 4.29 0.87 3.34
C LEU A 129 4.00 -0.34 2.45
N LEU A 130 3.73 -1.47 3.09
CA LEU A 130 3.19 -2.68 2.46
C LEU A 130 1.84 -3.02 3.09
N LEU A 131 0.85 -3.25 2.23
CA LEU A 131 -0.53 -3.55 2.61
C LEU A 131 -0.92 -4.90 2.00
N GLU A 132 -1.36 -5.87 2.81
CA GLU A 132 -2.04 -7.06 2.27
C GLU A 132 -3.50 -6.67 2.00
N ILE A 133 -3.90 -6.60 0.74
CA ILE A 133 -5.21 -6.09 0.31
C ILE A 133 -6.14 -7.21 -0.16
N GLY A 134 -5.66 -8.43 -0.33
CA GLY A 134 -6.43 -9.56 -0.86
C GLY A 134 -7.71 -9.81 -0.04
N GLY A 135 -7.62 -9.72 1.29
CA GLY A 135 -8.76 -9.89 2.18
C GLY A 135 -9.81 -8.77 2.12
N SER A 136 -9.46 -7.57 1.65
CA SER A 136 -10.35 -6.40 1.67
C SER A 136 -10.93 -6.03 0.31
N LEU A 137 -10.44 -6.60 -0.80
CA LEU A 137 -10.88 -6.28 -2.17
C LEU A 137 -12.41 -6.26 -2.33
N ALA A 138 -13.12 -7.25 -1.77
CA ALA A 138 -14.57 -7.35 -1.89
C ALA A 138 -15.30 -6.16 -1.24
N LEU A 139 -14.76 -5.58 -0.16
CA LEU A 139 -15.33 -4.41 0.52
C LEU A 139 -15.23 -3.14 -0.32
N PHE A 140 -14.22 -3.08 -1.19
CA PHE A 140 -13.93 -1.91 -2.03
C PHE A 140 -14.45 -2.05 -3.46
N GLY A 141 -15.09 -3.17 -3.80
CA GLY A 141 -15.59 -3.41 -5.15
C GLY A 141 -14.51 -3.85 -6.14
N GLY A 142 -13.41 -4.42 -5.66
CA GLY A 142 -12.29 -4.93 -6.47
C GLY A 142 -11.03 -4.05 -6.41
N LEU A 143 -10.01 -4.49 -7.15
CA LEU A 143 -8.66 -3.89 -7.11
C LEU A 143 -8.64 -2.45 -7.62
N ASP A 144 -9.21 -2.19 -8.81
CA ASP A 144 -9.14 -0.86 -9.42
C ASP A 144 -9.83 0.20 -8.56
N ALA A 145 -10.98 -0.14 -7.99
CA ALA A 145 -11.73 0.73 -7.09
C ALA A 145 -10.96 1.01 -5.79
N LEU A 146 -10.28 0.00 -5.23
CA LEU A 146 -9.40 0.18 -4.08
C LEU A 146 -8.21 1.10 -4.43
N LEU A 147 -7.49 0.84 -5.53
CA LEU A 147 -6.33 1.63 -5.92
C LEU A 147 -6.70 3.09 -6.17
N GLU A 148 -7.82 3.36 -6.85
CA GLU A 148 -8.29 4.72 -7.05
C GLU A 148 -8.63 5.42 -5.74
N ARG A 149 -9.23 4.70 -4.78
CA ARG A 149 -9.53 5.23 -3.46
C ARG A 149 -8.26 5.53 -2.67
N VAL A 150 -7.29 4.61 -2.67
CA VAL A 150 -6.00 4.81 -2.00
C VAL A 150 -5.27 6.01 -2.61
N ARG A 151 -5.22 6.11 -3.94
CA ARG A 151 -4.59 7.23 -4.68
C ARG A 151 -5.19 8.57 -4.30
N ARG A 152 -6.52 8.72 -4.39
CA ARG A 152 -7.18 9.97 -3.99
C ARG A 152 -6.95 10.32 -2.52
N ALA A 153 -6.98 9.31 -1.66
CA ALA A 153 -6.86 9.52 -0.24
C ALA A 153 -5.42 9.90 0.16
N ILE A 154 -4.39 9.29 -0.43
CA ILE A 154 -2.98 9.66 -0.15
C ILE A 154 -2.61 11.02 -0.77
N ASP A 155 -3.12 11.32 -1.97
CA ASP A 155 -2.98 12.65 -2.58
C ASP A 155 -3.62 13.72 -1.68
N GLY A 156 -4.77 13.41 -1.06
CA GLY A 156 -5.46 14.28 -0.11
C GLY A 156 -4.70 14.51 1.20
N LEU A 157 -3.77 13.62 1.56
CA LEU A 157 -2.84 13.82 2.68
C LEU A 157 -1.60 14.65 2.29
N GLY A 158 -1.41 14.94 0.99
CA GLY A 158 -0.27 15.70 0.49
C GLY A 158 0.99 14.87 0.23
N TYR A 159 0.86 13.54 0.15
CA TYR A 159 2.00 12.66 -0.13
C TYR A 159 1.99 12.13 -1.56
N SER A 160 3.13 12.23 -2.24
CA SER A 160 3.32 11.63 -3.56
C SER A 160 3.75 10.18 -3.41
N ALA A 161 2.93 9.26 -3.92
CA ALA A 161 3.19 7.82 -3.82
C ALA A 161 3.22 7.12 -5.17
N ARG A 162 4.09 6.12 -5.30
CA ARG A 162 4.10 5.14 -6.40
C ARG A 162 3.62 3.80 -5.89
N PHE A 163 2.83 3.12 -6.71
CA PHE A 163 2.12 1.91 -6.31
C PHE A 163 2.67 0.71 -7.07
N GLY A 164 2.94 -0.37 -6.33
CA GLY A 164 3.25 -1.67 -6.90
C GLY A 164 2.29 -2.71 -6.36
N VAL A 165 1.79 -3.61 -7.21
CA VAL A 165 0.86 -4.66 -6.81
C VAL A 165 1.39 -6.01 -7.25
N ALA A 166 1.50 -6.96 -6.32
CA ALA A 166 1.95 -8.31 -6.63
C ALA A 166 1.44 -9.35 -5.62
N PRO A 167 1.50 -10.66 -5.93
CA PRO A 167 1.14 -11.71 -4.97
C PRO A 167 2.10 -11.86 -3.78
N THR A 168 3.21 -11.13 -3.75
CA THR A 168 4.20 -11.15 -2.67
C THR A 168 4.56 -9.72 -2.25
N PRO A 169 4.92 -9.50 -0.97
CA PRO A 169 5.29 -8.16 -0.51
C PRO A 169 6.51 -7.60 -1.25
N LEU A 170 7.54 -8.44 -1.45
CA LEU A 170 8.75 -8.03 -2.17
C LEU A 170 8.46 -7.71 -3.64
N GLY A 171 7.61 -8.50 -4.30
CA GLY A 171 7.21 -8.23 -5.68
C GLY A 171 6.46 -6.90 -5.80
N ALA A 172 5.58 -6.60 -4.85
CA ALA A 172 4.86 -5.33 -4.82
C ALA A 172 5.84 -4.17 -4.64
N TRP A 173 6.81 -4.29 -3.72
CA TRP A 173 7.82 -3.27 -3.49
C TRP A 173 8.69 -3.00 -4.72
N LEU A 174 9.13 -4.05 -5.43
CA LEU A 174 9.95 -3.90 -6.64
C LEU A 174 9.21 -3.25 -7.82
N LEU A 175 7.87 -3.29 -7.82
CA LEU A 175 7.03 -2.72 -8.87
C LEU A 175 6.57 -1.28 -8.58
N ALA A 176 6.82 -0.76 -7.37
CA ALA A 176 6.49 0.61 -6.97
C ALA A 176 7.60 1.59 -7.40
#